data_AF-A0A8C6X6I9-F1
#
_entry.id   AF-A0A8C6X6I9-F1
#
_cell.length_a   1.000
_cell.length_b   1.000
_cell.length_c   1.000
_cell.angle_alpha   90.00
_cell.angle_beta   90.00
_cell.angle_gamma   90.00
#
_symmetry.space_group_name_H-M   'P 1'
#
loop_
_entity.id
_entity.type
_entity.pdbx_description
1 polymer ?
#
loop_
_entity_poly.entity_id
_entity_poly.type
_entity_poly.pdbx_seq_one_letter_code
_entity_poly.pdbx_strand_id
1 'polypeptide(L)'
;GFICCSATSPSRDECILYLISCFRARIKSSVQVNRVLDLMPSLSLDQKRQLRAVAGEKGDVEAAEKLLSVVEKEAPGTPGLCQEFSEALLKGGYAAADYLDPSLNDLPSPSSEATGDLGTALVNLFFDRLTDTLQATQVAFKCLGKGLLAVEDVERVSWNRGNKSAVREMLCRIIQKKEWLSPFLEALGEAGHANMANFMSFSVASCFDQCLCAGGVAFVACHVREVRSTGLAV
;
A
#
# COMPACT_ATOMS: atom_id res chain seq x y z
N GLY A 1 2.78 -2.55 54.11
CA GLY A 1 2.06 -3.37 53.13
C GLY A 1 2.61 -3.05 51.76
N PHE A 2 3.12 -4.04 51.05
CA PHE A 2 3.58 -3.87 49.68
C PHE A 2 2.36 -3.69 48.77
N ILE A 3 2.33 -2.58 48.04
CA ILE A 3 1.39 -2.38 46.94
C ILE A 3 1.96 -3.19 45.77
N CYS A 4 1.35 -4.34 45.48
CA CYS A 4 1.59 -5.02 44.21
C CYS A 4 0.93 -4.18 43.12
N CYS A 5 1.73 -3.41 42.37
CA CYS A 5 1.35 -2.98 41.04
C CYS A 5 1.24 -4.23 40.17
N SER A 6 0.03 -4.73 39.97
CA SER A 6 -0.26 -5.71 38.93
C SER A 6 -0.06 -5.02 37.59
N ALA A 7 1.15 -5.12 37.03
CA ALA A 7 1.37 -4.86 35.62
C ALA A 7 0.64 -5.97 34.85
N THR A 8 -0.64 -5.74 34.56
CA THR A 8 -1.38 -6.53 33.58
C THR A 8 -0.65 -6.36 32.26
N SER A 9 -0.19 -7.45 31.65
CA SER A 9 0.37 -7.38 30.30
C SER A 9 -0.64 -6.67 29.39
N PRO A 10 -0.19 -5.72 28.55
CA PRO A 10 -1.11 -4.99 27.69
C PRO A 10 -1.90 -5.97 26.83
N SER A 11 -3.19 -5.69 26.68
CA SER A 11 -4.04 -6.52 25.82
C SER A 11 -3.53 -6.43 24.37
N ARG A 12 -3.86 -7.45 23.55
CA ARG A 12 -3.45 -7.43 22.13
C ARG A 12 -3.93 -6.18 21.40
N ASP A 13 -5.14 -5.71 21.73
CA ASP A 13 -5.69 -4.47 21.18
C ASP A 13 -4.91 -3.23 21.65
N GLU A 14 -4.48 -3.17 22.92
CA GLU A 14 -3.62 -2.08 23.41
C GLU A 14 -2.27 -2.03 22.69
N CYS A 15 -1.66 -3.19 22.43
CA CYS A 15 -0.44 -3.27 21.63
C CYS A 15 -0.68 -2.75 20.20
N ILE A 16 -1.74 -3.20 19.53
CA ILE A 16 -2.06 -2.77 18.16
C ILE A 16 -2.37 -1.28 18.12
N LEU A 17 -3.10 -0.72 19.09
CA LEU A 17 -3.36 0.71 19.19
C LEU A 17 -2.07 1.52 19.32
N TYR A 18 -1.14 1.06 20.15
CA TYR A 18 0.17 1.69 20.26
C TYR A 18 0.92 1.66 18.92
N LEU A 19 0.91 0.54 18.21
CA LEU A 19 1.54 0.42 16.90
C LEU A 19 0.88 1.30 15.83
N ILE A 20 -0.46 1.43 15.85
CA ILE A 20 -1.18 2.39 15.01
C ILE A 20 -0.65 3.80 15.25
N SER A 21 -0.42 4.21 16.50
CA SER A 21 0.12 5.53 16.81
C SER A 21 1.56 5.72 16.29
N CYS A 22 2.41 4.70 16.43
CA CYS A 22 3.81 4.74 15.98
C CYS A 22 3.94 4.80 14.45
N PHE A 23 3.14 4.00 13.74
CA PHE A 23 3.27 3.80 12.29
C PHE A 23 2.13 4.47 11.49
N ARG A 24 1.37 5.36 12.11
CA ARG A 24 0.19 6.03 11.52
C ARG A 24 0.43 6.52 10.10
N ALA A 25 1.56 7.21 9.89
CA ALA A 25 1.92 7.78 8.59
C ALA A 25 2.12 6.72 7.51
N ARG A 26 2.70 5.56 7.86
CA ARG A 26 2.90 4.44 6.94
C ARG A 26 1.59 3.70 6.67
N ILE A 27 0.79 3.47 7.70
CA ILE A 27 -0.49 2.76 7.56
C ILE A 27 -1.44 3.55 6.65
N LYS A 28 -1.58 4.87 6.85
CA LYS A 28 -2.52 5.66 6.04
C LYS A 28 -2.13 5.76 4.56
N SER A 29 -0.84 5.68 4.21
CA SER A 29 -0.40 5.70 2.82
C SER A 29 -0.51 4.34 2.12
N SER A 30 -0.72 3.27 2.89
CA SER A 30 -0.62 1.88 2.42
C SER A 30 -1.97 1.12 2.40
N VAL A 31 -3.10 1.81 2.52
CA VAL A 31 -4.43 1.19 2.73
C VAL A 31 -5.49 1.72 1.74
N GLN A 32 -6.26 0.80 1.14
CA GLN A 32 -7.50 1.12 0.44
C GLN A 32 -8.70 0.92 1.37
N VAL A 33 -9.32 2.03 1.79
CA VAL A 33 -10.30 2.02 2.89
C VAL A 33 -11.52 1.19 2.55
N ASN A 34 -12.05 1.35 1.34
CA ASN A 34 -13.28 0.67 0.91
C ASN A 34 -13.22 -0.85 1.12
N ARG A 35 -12.05 -1.46 0.85
CA ARG A 35 -11.85 -2.91 0.98
C ARG A 35 -11.66 -3.35 2.42
N VAL A 36 -10.88 -2.59 3.18
CA VAL A 36 -10.70 -2.88 4.61
C VAL A 36 -12.05 -2.84 5.33
N LEU A 37 -12.92 -1.88 4.99
CA LEU A 37 -14.27 -1.79 5.56
C LEU A 37 -15.18 -2.98 5.24
N ASP A 38 -14.97 -3.65 4.10
CA ASP A 38 -15.72 -4.86 3.74
C ASP A 38 -15.33 -6.04 4.65
N LEU A 39 -14.10 -6.03 5.19
CA LEU A 39 -13.55 -7.05 6.09
C LEU A 39 -13.70 -6.71 7.58
N MET A 40 -14.28 -5.54 7.91
CA MET A 40 -14.46 -5.07 9.29
C MET A 40 -15.94 -5.05 9.71
N PRO A 41 -16.57 -6.18 10.07
CA PRO A 41 -17.98 -6.21 10.46
C PRO A 41 -18.29 -5.44 11.74
N SER A 42 -17.32 -5.19 12.62
CA SER A 42 -17.56 -4.52 13.92
C SER A 42 -17.87 -3.03 13.80
N LEU A 43 -17.53 -2.39 12.67
CA LEU A 43 -17.91 -0.99 12.40
C LEU A 43 -19.37 -0.87 11.96
N SER A 44 -20.08 0.13 12.49
CA SER A 44 -21.47 0.39 12.13
C SER A 44 -21.61 0.79 10.66
N LEU A 45 -22.80 0.54 10.10
CA LEU A 45 -23.11 0.89 8.71
C LEU A 45 -22.92 2.39 8.41
N ASP A 46 -23.26 3.26 9.37
CA ASP A 46 -23.14 4.71 9.21
C ASP A 46 -21.67 5.15 9.25
N GLN A 47 -20.85 4.57 10.13
CA GLN A 47 -19.39 4.80 10.10
C GLN A 47 -18.78 4.37 8.77
N LYS A 48 -19.15 3.18 8.27
CA LYS A 48 -18.69 2.71 6.95
C LYS A 48 -19.10 3.66 5.85
N ARG A 49 -20.36 4.12 5.83
CA ARG A 49 -20.85 5.09 4.82
C ARG A 49 -20.08 6.40 4.86
N GLN A 50 -19.84 6.95 6.04
CA GLN A 50 -19.05 8.18 6.20
C GLN A 50 -17.63 8.01 5.68
N LEU A 51 -16.96 6.90 6.03
CA LEU A 51 -15.60 6.63 5.58
C LEU A 51 -15.52 6.43 4.06
N ARG A 52 -16.50 5.75 3.46
CA ARG A 52 -16.60 5.62 1.99
C ARG A 52 -16.84 6.96 1.30
N ALA A 53 -17.65 7.85 1.91
CA ALA A 53 -17.85 9.20 1.38
C ALA A 53 -16.55 10.01 1.42
N VAL A 54 -15.80 9.96 2.52
CA VAL A 54 -14.48 10.61 2.62
C VAL A 54 -13.51 10.06 1.57
N ALA A 55 -13.50 8.74 1.34
CA ALA A 55 -12.65 8.12 0.32
C ALA A 55 -13.01 8.62 -1.09
N GLY A 56 -14.29 8.81 -1.39
CA GLY A 56 -14.76 9.35 -2.67
C GLY A 56 -14.45 10.83 -2.87
N GLU A 57 -14.51 11.65 -1.81
CA GLU A 57 -14.32 13.10 -1.90
C GLU A 57 -12.85 13.53 -1.76
N LYS A 58 -12.10 12.90 -0.86
CA LYS A 58 -10.76 13.32 -0.43
C LYS A 58 -9.66 12.29 -0.72
N GLY A 59 -10.05 11.10 -1.18
CA GLY A 59 -9.13 10.00 -1.48
C GLY A 59 -8.84 9.09 -0.28
N ASP A 60 -8.17 7.97 -0.57
CA ASP A 60 -7.94 6.89 0.41
C ASP A 60 -7.07 7.31 1.59
N VAL A 61 -6.09 8.22 1.41
CA VAL A 61 -5.18 8.63 2.50
C VAL A 61 -5.94 9.36 3.62
N GLU A 62 -6.81 10.30 3.26
CA GLU A 62 -7.64 11.05 4.20
C GLU A 62 -8.72 10.15 4.83
N ALA A 63 -9.27 9.22 4.05
CA ALA A 63 -10.20 8.23 4.57
C ALA A 63 -9.52 7.27 5.55
N ALA A 64 -8.25 6.89 5.29
CA ALA A 64 -7.49 5.99 6.14
C ALA A 64 -7.13 6.67 7.45
N GLU A 65 -6.70 7.94 7.41
CA GLU A 65 -6.53 8.78 8.60
C GLU A 65 -7.80 8.80 9.46
N LYS A 66 -8.96 9.01 8.81
CA LYS A 66 -10.26 9.01 9.51
C LYS A 66 -10.61 7.63 10.07
N LEU A 67 -10.33 6.55 9.35
CA LEU A 67 -10.54 5.18 9.80
C LEU A 67 -9.70 4.89 11.06
N LEU A 68 -8.41 5.26 11.06
CA LEU A 68 -7.54 5.08 12.21
C LEU A 68 -8.08 5.83 13.44
N SER A 69 -8.55 7.07 13.26
CA SER A 69 -9.21 7.81 14.36
C SER A 69 -10.50 7.17 14.86
N VAL A 70 -11.27 6.52 13.98
CA VAL A 70 -12.47 5.77 14.40
C VAL A 70 -12.06 4.53 15.20
N VAL A 71 -11.06 3.77 14.73
CA VAL A 71 -10.54 2.59 15.45
C VAL A 71 -10.03 3.00 16.83
N GLU A 72 -9.21 4.04 16.93
CA GLU A 72 -8.71 4.57 18.21
C GLU A 72 -9.84 5.00 19.17
N LYS A 73 -10.90 5.61 18.64
CA LYS A 73 -12.04 6.08 19.43
C LYS A 73 -12.92 4.93 19.93
N GLU A 74 -13.16 3.92 19.10
CA GLU A 74 -14.12 2.84 19.37
C GLU A 74 -13.49 1.62 20.06
N ALA A 75 -12.16 1.47 19.99
CA ALA A 75 -11.44 0.34 20.58
C ALA A 75 -11.70 0.11 22.08
N PRO A 76 -11.79 1.15 22.95
CA PRO A 76 -12.11 0.94 24.36
C PRO A 76 -13.50 0.33 24.61
N GLY A 77 -14.45 0.55 23.67
CA GLY A 77 -15.83 0.07 23.75
C GLY A 77 -16.12 -1.20 22.95
N THR A 78 -15.19 -1.62 22.08
CA THR A 78 -15.37 -2.72 21.13
C THR A 78 -14.17 -3.68 21.20
N PRO A 79 -14.16 -4.64 22.13
CA PRO A 79 -13.06 -5.58 22.28
C PRO A 79 -12.80 -6.36 20.99
N GLY A 80 -11.55 -6.37 20.53
CA GLY A 80 -11.12 -7.08 19.32
C GLY A 80 -11.20 -6.25 18.04
N LEU A 81 -11.63 -4.98 18.10
CA LEU A 81 -11.70 -4.11 16.92
C LEU A 81 -10.31 -3.87 16.29
N CYS A 82 -9.28 -3.70 17.13
CA CYS A 82 -7.92 -3.45 16.62
C CYS A 82 -7.34 -4.72 15.99
N GLN A 83 -7.58 -5.87 16.60
CA GLN A 83 -7.27 -7.15 16.00
C GLN A 83 -8.02 -7.36 14.68
N GLU A 84 -9.33 -7.06 14.61
CA GLU A 84 -10.12 -7.14 13.38
C GLU A 84 -9.53 -6.26 12.26
N PHE A 85 -9.11 -5.03 12.60
CA PHE A 85 -8.43 -4.14 11.67
C PHE A 85 -7.11 -4.74 11.15
N SER A 86 -6.25 -5.24 12.05
CA SER A 86 -4.99 -5.89 11.68
C SER A 86 -5.22 -7.12 10.79
N GLU A 87 -6.21 -7.96 11.13
CA GLU A 87 -6.58 -9.11 10.31
C GLU A 87 -7.15 -8.73 8.95
N ALA A 88 -7.91 -7.63 8.85
CA ALA A 88 -8.41 -7.11 7.59
C ALA A 88 -7.26 -6.66 6.68
N LEU A 89 -6.22 -6.04 7.25
CA LEU A 89 -5.01 -5.68 6.50
C LEU A 89 -4.26 -6.92 6.01
N LEU A 90 -4.10 -7.92 6.87
CA LEU A 90 -3.41 -9.16 6.54
C LEU A 90 -4.16 -9.95 5.45
N LYS A 91 -5.48 -10.13 5.60
CA LYS A 91 -6.34 -10.78 4.59
C LYS A 91 -6.34 -10.02 3.26
N GLY A 92 -6.23 -8.69 3.33
CA GLY A 92 -6.11 -7.84 2.15
C GLY A 92 -4.71 -7.85 1.50
N GLY A 93 -3.72 -8.48 2.14
CA GLY A 93 -2.32 -8.52 1.67
C GLY A 93 -1.63 -7.16 1.68
N TYR A 94 -2.08 -6.25 2.54
CA TYR A 94 -1.50 -4.90 2.63
C TYR A 94 -0.17 -4.95 3.38
N ALA A 95 0.84 -4.23 2.87
CA ALA A 95 2.11 -4.04 3.58
C ALA A 95 1.92 -3.41 4.97
N ALA A 96 0.82 -2.65 5.14
CA ALA A 96 0.39 -2.07 6.40
C ALA A 96 0.27 -3.09 7.56
N ALA A 97 -0.03 -4.36 7.26
CA ALA A 97 -0.23 -5.41 8.26
C ALA A 97 1.02 -5.68 9.09
N ASP A 98 2.21 -5.62 8.47
CA ASP A 98 3.50 -5.90 9.14
C ASP A 98 3.78 -4.91 10.28
N TYR A 99 3.31 -3.67 10.16
CA TYR A 99 3.47 -2.65 11.21
C TYR A 99 2.57 -2.90 12.43
N LEU A 100 1.53 -3.73 12.29
CA LEU A 100 0.55 -4.01 13.33
C LEU A 100 0.73 -5.39 13.97
N ASP A 101 1.80 -6.11 13.64
CA ASP A 101 2.16 -7.34 14.32
C ASP A 101 2.78 -7.05 15.70
N PRO A 102 2.14 -7.45 16.82
CA PRO A 102 2.70 -7.25 18.16
C PRO A 102 4.04 -7.96 18.38
N SER A 103 4.38 -8.95 17.56
CA SER A 103 5.67 -9.66 17.65
C SER A 103 6.84 -8.84 17.09
N LEU A 104 6.56 -7.83 16.27
CA LEU A 104 7.53 -6.97 15.57
C LEU A 104 8.57 -7.71 14.72
N ASN A 105 8.39 -9.01 14.50
CA ASN A 105 9.35 -9.84 13.77
C ASN A 105 9.32 -9.55 12.27
N ASP A 106 8.17 -9.13 11.75
CA ASP A 106 7.95 -8.91 10.32
C ASP A 106 8.04 -7.42 9.91
N LEU A 107 8.55 -6.54 10.79
CA LEU A 107 8.75 -5.14 10.44
C LEU A 107 9.65 -5.01 9.20
N PRO A 108 9.25 -4.21 8.20
CA PRO A 108 10.04 -4.04 6.99
C PRO A 108 11.37 -3.34 7.32
N SER A 109 12.44 -3.78 6.67
CA SER A 109 13.74 -3.10 6.80
C SER A 109 13.70 -1.74 6.10
N PRO A 110 14.53 -0.77 6.53
CA PRO A 110 14.58 0.55 5.89
C PRO A 110 14.89 0.49 4.38
N SER A 111 15.69 -0.49 3.95
CA SER A 111 16.01 -0.69 2.52
C SER A 111 14.83 -1.26 1.74
N SER A 112 14.06 -2.17 2.35
CA SER A 112 12.83 -2.71 1.74
C SER A 112 11.77 -1.62 1.59
N GLU A 113 11.55 -0.80 2.64
CA GLU A 113 10.67 0.37 2.57
C GLU A 113 11.09 1.35 1.48
N ALA A 114 12.38 1.71 1.44
CA ALA A 114 12.90 2.64 0.43
C ALA A 114 12.68 2.12 -1.00
N THR A 115 12.78 0.80 -1.20
CA THR A 115 12.53 0.17 -2.51
C THR A 115 11.06 0.28 -2.89
N GLY A 116 10.14 -0.01 -1.97
CA GLY A 116 8.70 0.13 -2.20
C GLY A 116 8.26 1.59 -2.43
N ASP A 117 8.81 2.52 -1.65
CA ASP A 117 8.55 3.96 -1.76
C ASP A 117 9.02 4.49 -3.12
N LEU A 118 10.24 4.12 -3.54
CA LEU A 118 10.77 4.49 -4.85
C LEU A 118 9.96 3.87 -5.98
N GLY A 119 9.60 2.60 -5.90
CA GLY A 119 8.74 1.94 -6.87
C GLY A 119 7.39 2.66 -7.03
N THR A 120 6.79 3.08 -5.91
CA THR A 120 5.53 3.85 -5.90
C THR A 120 5.71 5.23 -6.53
N ALA A 121 6.81 5.93 -6.22
CA ALA A 121 7.14 7.21 -6.83
C ALA A 121 7.33 7.10 -8.35
N LEU A 122 7.98 6.03 -8.83
CA LEU A 122 8.15 5.76 -10.26
C LEU A 122 6.82 5.45 -10.95
N VAL A 123 5.95 4.64 -10.33
CA VAL A 123 4.59 4.40 -10.86
C VAL A 123 3.81 5.69 -10.99
N ASN A 124 3.87 6.57 -9.98
CA ASN A 124 3.21 7.88 -10.03
C ASN A 124 3.82 8.81 -11.07
N LEU A 125 5.15 8.78 -11.25
CA LEU A 125 5.85 9.61 -12.23
C LEU A 125 5.54 9.18 -13.67
N PHE A 126 5.52 7.89 -13.92
CA PHE A 126 5.29 7.31 -15.25
C PHE A 126 3.84 6.87 -15.45
N PHE A 127 2.93 7.35 -14.61
CA PHE A 127 1.57 6.87 -14.55
C PHE A 127 0.86 6.95 -15.91
N ASP A 128 0.96 8.09 -16.59
CA ASP A 128 0.34 8.28 -17.90
C ASP A 128 0.91 7.30 -18.94
N ARG A 129 2.24 7.16 -18.99
CA ARG A 129 2.93 6.20 -19.88
C ARG A 129 2.52 4.76 -19.58
N LEU A 130 2.41 4.37 -18.31
CA LEU A 130 1.94 3.05 -17.91
C LEU A 130 0.49 2.82 -18.36
N THR A 131 -0.39 3.81 -18.19
CA THR A 131 -1.78 3.69 -18.65
C THR A 131 -1.94 3.63 -20.16
N ASP A 132 -1.02 4.23 -20.91
CA ASP A 132 -1.04 4.21 -22.38
C ASP A 132 -0.46 2.92 -22.97
N THR A 133 0.43 2.25 -22.25
CA THR A 133 1.20 1.12 -22.79
C THR A 133 0.74 -0.24 -22.28
N LEU A 134 0.29 -0.34 -21.03
CA LEU A 134 -0.04 -1.62 -20.40
C LEU A 134 -1.40 -2.15 -20.87
N GLN A 135 -1.48 -3.47 -21.07
CA GLN A 135 -2.75 -4.17 -21.26
C GLN A 135 -3.25 -4.66 -19.90
N ALA A 136 -4.22 -3.95 -19.32
CA ALA A 136 -4.63 -4.16 -17.93
C ALA A 136 -5.00 -5.62 -17.62
N THR A 137 -5.85 -6.24 -18.45
CA THR A 137 -6.32 -7.61 -18.22
C THR A 137 -5.19 -8.64 -18.32
N GLN A 138 -4.25 -8.47 -19.25
CA GLN A 138 -3.12 -9.38 -19.42
C GLN A 138 -2.16 -9.28 -18.23
N VAL A 139 -1.80 -8.05 -17.84
CA VAL A 139 -0.93 -7.81 -16.69
C VAL A 139 -1.60 -8.26 -15.40
N ALA A 140 -2.90 -7.99 -15.21
CA ALA A 140 -3.65 -8.41 -14.03
C ALA A 140 -3.68 -9.93 -13.87
N PHE A 141 -3.86 -10.67 -14.98
CA PHE A 141 -3.82 -12.14 -14.95
C PHE A 141 -2.44 -12.67 -14.54
N LYS A 142 -1.35 -12.03 -15.01
CA LYS A 142 0.01 -12.35 -14.55
C LYS A 142 0.23 -12.01 -13.08
N CYS A 143 -0.30 -10.86 -12.62
CA CYS A 143 -0.22 -10.44 -11.23
C CYS A 143 -0.99 -11.38 -10.29
N LEU A 144 -2.11 -11.98 -10.74
CA LEU A 144 -2.82 -13.04 -10.02
C LEU A 144 -1.92 -14.27 -9.83
N GLY A 145 -1.24 -14.72 -10.88
CA GLY A 145 -0.28 -15.84 -10.81
C GLY A 145 0.91 -15.59 -9.88
N LYS A 146 1.29 -14.31 -9.69
CA LYS A 146 2.33 -13.86 -8.75
C LYS A 146 1.81 -13.58 -7.34
N GLY A 147 0.53 -13.80 -7.07
CA GLY A 147 -0.09 -13.53 -5.75
C GLY A 147 -0.24 -12.05 -5.40
N LEU A 148 -0.05 -11.13 -6.36
CA LEU A 148 -0.22 -9.69 -6.14
C LEU A 148 -1.70 -9.27 -6.17
N LEU A 149 -2.54 -10.01 -6.89
CA LEU A 149 -3.96 -9.76 -7.03
C LEU A 149 -4.74 -11.03 -6.68
N ALA A 150 -5.93 -10.86 -6.09
CA ALA A 150 -6.90 -11.93 -5.93
C ALA A 150 -7.82 -12.05 -7.16
N VAL A 151 -8.62 -13.12 -7.25
CA VAL A 151 -9.55 -13.32 -8.37
C VAL A 151 -10.54 -12.15 -8.48
N GLU A 152 -11.06 -11.70 -7.34
CA GLU A 152 -12.00 -10.58 -7.23
C GLU A 152 -11.35 -9.25 -7.68
N ASP A 153 -10.02 -9.14 -7.58
CA ASP A 153 -9.29 -7.98 -8.06
C ASP A 153 -9.22 -7.96 -9.58
N VAL A 154 -8.94 -9.11 -10.18
CA VAL A 154 -8.89 -9.26 -11.65
C VAL A 154 -10.27 -9.01 -12.25
N GLU A 155 -11.33 -9.51 -11.63
CA GLU A 155 -12.71 -9.23 -12.04
C GLU A 155 -13.03 -7.73 -11.99
N ARG A 156 -12.63 -7.02 -10.93
CA ARG A 156 -12.84 -5.56 -10.86
C ARG A 156 -12.03 -4.79 -11.91
N VAL A 157 -10.82 -5.24 -12.20
CA VAL A 157 -10.00 -4.67 -13.28
C VAL A 157 -10.69 -4.91 -14.63
N SER A 158 -11.27 -6.08 -14.88
CA SER A 158 -11.93 -6.40 -16.14
C SER A 158 -13.29 -5.71 -16.33
N TRP A 159 -14.00 -5.37 -15.25
CA TRP A 159 -15.28 -4.65 -15.29
C TRP A 159 -15.16 -3.15 -15.65
N ASN A 160 -13.94 -2.62 -15.69
CA ASN A 160 -13.71 -1.22 -16.02
C ASN A 160 -14.04 -0.91 -17.48
N ARG A 161 -14.68 0.23 -17.75
CA ARG A 161 -15.17 0.62 -19.08
C ARG A 161 -14.07 1.06 -20.07
N GLY A 162 -12.79 0.88 -19.72
CA GLY A 162 -11.66 1.19 -20.60
C GLY A 162 -10.33 0.72 -20.03
N ASN A 163 -9.39 0.37 -20.92
CA ASN A 163 -8.08 -0.15 -20.53
C ASN A 163 -7.33 0.82 -19.59
N LYS A 164 -7.38 2.13 -19.88
CA LYS A 164 -6.71 3.13 -19.03
C LYS A 164 -7.21 3.10 -17.59
N SER A 165 -8.53 3.12 -17.38
CA SER A 165 -9.10 3.08 -16.03
C SER A 165 -8.83 1.74 -15.35
N ALA A 166 -8.83 0.63 -16.11
CA ALA A 166 -8.43 -0.69 -15.63
C ALA A 166 -6.95 -0.73 -15.18
N VAL A 167 -6.03 -0.11 -15.92
CA VAL A 167 -4.62 0.02 -15.52
C VAL A 167 -4.52 0.85 -14.23
N ARG A 168 -5.24 1.98 -14.13
CA ARG A 168 -5.26 2.80 -12.89
C ARG A 168 -5.68 1.95 -11.69
N GLU A 169 -6.79 1.26 -11.83
CA GLU A 169 -7.39 0.41 -10.82
C GLU A 169 -6.45 -0.72 -10.38
N MET A 170 -5.76 -1.35 -11.34
CA MET A 170 -4.76 -2.39 -11.12
C MET A 170 -3.54 -1.84 -10.36
N LEU A 171 -2.93 -0.76 -10.84
CA LEU A 171 -1.74 -0.17 -10.23
C LEU A 171 -2.01 0.28 -8.80
N CYS A 172 -3.14 0.95 -8.54
CA CYS A 172 -3.52 1.38 -7.20
C CYS A 172 -3.64 0.23 -6.19
N ARG A 173 -3.88 -1.02 -6.64
CA ARG A 173 -3.92 -2.20 -5.77
C ARG A 173 -2.54 -2.79 -5.54
N ILE A 174 -1.77 -2.92 -6.61
CA ILE A 174 -0.48 -3.60 -6.56
C ILE A 174 0.49 -2.85 -5.65
N ILE A 175 0.55 -1.52 -5.75
CA ILE A 175 1.50 -0.69 -4.96
C ILE A 175 1.29 -0.78 -3.44
N GLN A 176 0.15 -1.31 -3.00
CA GLN A 176 -0.23 -1.44 -1.60
C GLN A 176 0.19 -2.79 -1.01
N LYS A 177 0.61 -3.74 -1.86
CA LYS A 177 0.95 -5.10 -1.45
C LYS A 177 2.35 -5.17 -0.87
N LYS A 178 2.57 -6.10 0.05
CA LYS A 178 3.90 -6.42 0.56
C LYS A 178 4.81 -6.88 -0.58
N GLU A 179 6.03 -6.34 -0.63
CA GLU A 179 7.10 -6.73 -1.57
C GLU A 179 6.67 -6.77 -3.06
N TRP A 180 5.75 -5.88 -3.45
CA TRP A 180 5.05 -5.95 -4.73
C TRP A 180 5.92 -5.73 -5.97
N LEU A 181 7.02 -4.99 -5.84
CA LEU A 181 7.76 -4.45 -6.98
C LEU A 181 8.40 -5.56 -7.84
N SER A 182 9.15 -6.47 -7.24
CA SER A 182 9.83 -7.54 -8.00
C SER A 182 8.83 -8.46 -8.72
N PRO A 183 7.80 -9.02 -8.05
CA PRO A 183 6.81 -9.85 -8.72
C PRO A 183 6.02 -9.08 -9.80
N PHE A 184 5.84 -7.76 -9.63
CA PHE A 184 5.17 -6.94 -10.64
C PHE A 184 6.03 -6.76 -11.90
N LEU A 185 7.33 -6.50 -11.75
CA LEU A 185 8.24 -6.40 -12.89
C LEU A 185 8.34 -7.73 -13.67
N GLU A 186 8.35 -8.86 -12.97
CA GLU A 186 8.25 -10.18 -13.60
C GLU A 186 6.92 -10.36 -14.35
N ALA A 187 5.80 -10.01 -13.72
CA ALA A 187 4.47 -10.07 -14.35
C ALA A 187 4.40 -9.20 -15.61
N LEU A 188 5.01 -8.01 -15.61
CA LEU A 188 5.13 -7.16 -16.80
C LEU A 188 5.92 -7.85 -17.91
N GLY A 189 7.06 -8.47 -17.59
CA GLY A 189 7.87 -9.22 -18.55
C GLY A 189 7.07 -10.36 -19.20
N GLU A 190 6.42 -11.18 -18.38
CA GLU A 190 5.61 -12.31 -18.84
C GLU A 190 4.35 -11.89 -19.61
N ALA A 191 3.83 -10.69 -19.37
CA ALA A 191 2.71 -10.11 -20.12
C ALA A 191 3.14 -9.46 -21.45
N GLY A 192 4.43 -9.56 -21.84
CA GLY A 192 4.94 -8.96 -23.07
C GLY A 192 5.31 -7.47 -22.95
N HIS A 193 5.36 -6.94 -21.72
CA HIS A 193 5.75 -5.55 -21.42
C HIS A 193 7.19 -5.46 -20.88
N ALA A 194 8.10 -6.31 -21.36
CA ALA A 194 9.50 -6.37 -20.90
C ALA A 194 10.24 -5.03 -21.01
N ASN A 195 9.97 -4.22 -22.04
CA ASN A 195 10.56 -2.89 -22.17
C ASN A 195 10.16 -1.97 -21.01
N MET A 196 8.91 -2.07 -20.54
CA MET A 196 8.44 -1.29 -19.39
C MET A 196 9.03 -1.82 -18.08
N ALA A 197 9.12 -3.14 -17.92
CA ALA A 197 9.76 -3.77 -16.77
C ALA A 197 11.24 -3.34 -16.65
N ASN A 198 11.99 -3.39 -17.75
CA ASN A 198 13.39 -2.97 -17.80
C ASN A 198 13.56 -1.48 -17.51
N PHE A 199 12.68 -0.64 -18.06
CA PHE A 199 12.69 0.80 -17.80
C PHE A 199 12.48 1.12 -16.31
N MET A 200 11.50 0.47 -15.67
CA MET A 200 11.26 0.64 -14.24
C MET A 200 12.42 0.10 -13.40
N SER A 201 12.94 -1.10 -13.72
CA SER A 201 14.06 -1.72 -13.01
C SER A 201 15.34 -0.87 -13.08
N PHE A 202 15.68 -0.35 -14.26
CA PHE A 202 16.82 0.55 -14.44
C PHE A 202 16.65 1.86 -13.67
N SER A 203 15.44 2.41 -13.64
CA SER A 203 15.14 3.63 -12.88
C SER A 203 15.30 3.41 -11.37
N VAL A 204 14.95 2.22 -10.86
CA VAL A 204 15.17 1.85 -9.46
C VAL A 204 16.67 1.72 -9.18
N ALA A 205 17.40 0.93 -9.98
CA ALA A 205 18.83 0.68 -9.78
C ALA A 205 19.66 1.97 -9.81
N SER A 206 19.41 2.84 -10.80
CA SER A 206 20.11 4.13 -10.93
C SER A 206 19.86 5.07 -9.75
N CYS A 207 18.63 5.13 -9.22
CA CYS A 207 18.35 5.90 -8.02
C CYS A 207 19.03 5.33 -6.77
N PHE A 208 19.14 4.00 -6.64
CA PHE A 208 19.82 3.36 -5.50
C PHE A 208 21.33 3.60 -5.52
N ASP A 209 21.99 3.44 -6.66
CA ASP A 209 23.43 3.71 -6.81
C ASP A 209 23.76 5.18 -6.48
N GLN A 210 22.93 6.12 -6.94
CA GLN A 210 23.09 7.54 -6.62
C GLN A 210 22.83 7.85 -5.13
N CYS A 211 21.88 7.17 -4.48
CA CYS A 211 21.63 7.34 -3.04
C CYS A 211 22.78 6.82 -2.17
N LEU A 212 23.40 5.70 -2.56
CA LEU A 212 24.56 5.12 -1.89
C LEU A 212 25.80 6.03 -2.01
N CYS A 213 25.99 6.69 -3.17
CA CYS A 213 27.09 7.64 -3.36
C CYS A 213 26.90 8.98 -2.62
N ALA A 214 25.66 9.39 -2.30
CA ALA A 214 25.34 10.73 -1.81
C ALA A 214 24.97 10.83 -0.32
N GLY A 215 25.00 9.73 0.46
CA GLY A 215 24.82 9.81 1.91
C GLY A 215 23.37 10.06 2.40
N GLY A 216 22.36 9.65 1.65
CA GLY A 216 21.02 9.38 2.19
C GLY A 216 19.92 10.45 1.99
N VAL A 217 18.73 9.92 1.66
CA VAL A 217 17.34 10.43 1.73
C VAL A 217 16.90 11.72 1.01
N ALA A 218 17.76 12.71 0.75
CA ALA A 218 17.29 13.98 0.18
C ALA A 218 17.14 13.99 -1.36
N PHE A 219 17.61 12.96 -2.08
CA PHE A 219 17.83 13.05 -3.53
C PHE A 219 16.68 12.58 -4.43
N VAL A 220 15.73 11.78 -3.93
CA VAL A 220 14.60 11.29 -4.75
C VAL A 220 13.78 12.47 -5.32
N ALA A 221 13.66 13.57 -4.57
CA ALA A 221 13.02 14.79 -5.05
C ALA A 221 13.85 15.57 -6.10
N CYS A 222 15.18 15.40 -6.12
CA CYS A 222 16.08 16.16 -6.98
C CYS A 222 16.16 15.56 -8.40
N HIS A 223 16.25 14.23 -8.52
CA HIS A 223 16.35 13.59 -9.84
C HIS A 223 14.99 13.47 -10.57
N VAL A 224 13.86 13.40 -9.83
CA VAL A 224 12.52 13.52 -10.42
C VAL A 224 12.32 14.86 -11.15
N ARG A 225 13.00 15.92 -10.68
CA ARG A 225 13.04 17.23 -11.36
C ARG A 225 13.84 17.20 -12.66
N GLU A 226 14.90 16.42 -12.71
CA GLU A 226 15.80 16.30 -13.86
C GLU A 226 15.25 15.39 -14.96
N VAL A 227 14.55 14.31 -14.59
CA VAL A 227 13.84 13.44 -15.54
C VAL A 227 12.63 14.15 -16.18
N ARG A 228 11.95 15.04 -15.45
CA ARG A 228 10.92 15.93 -16.04
C ARG A 228 11.51 16.96 -17.01
N SER A 229 12.76 17.37 -16.81
CA SER A 229 13.42 18.40 -17.63
C SER A 229 14.04 17.84 -18.91
N THR A 230 14.38 16.55 -18.95
CA THR A 230 15.13 15.96 -20.07
C THR A 230 14.27 15.47 -21.22
N GLY A 231 12.93 15.48 -21.09
CA GLY A 231 12.00 15.33 -22.23
C GLY A 231 12.46 14.30 -23.25
N LEU A 232 12.83 13.10 -22.81
CA LEU A 232 13.34 12.04 -23.68
C LEU A 232 12.18 11.48 -24.52
N ALA A 233 11.89 12.23 -25.58
CA ALA A 233 11.23 11.77 -26.78
C ALA A 233 12.15 10.78 -27.49
N VAL A 234 11.80 9.49 -27.41
CA VAL A 234 11.96 8.52 -28.50
C VAL A 234 10.80 7.53 -28.41
#